data_AF-R8CIK6-F1
#
_entry.id   AF-R8CIK6-F1
#
_cell.length_a   1.000
_cell.length_b   1.000
_cell.length_c   1.000
_cell.angle_alpha   90.00
_cell.angle_beta   90.00
_cell.angle_gamma   90.00
#
_symmetry.space_group_name_H-M   'P 1'
#
loop_
_entity.id
_entity.type
_entity.pdbx_description
1 polymer ?
#
loop_
_entity_poly.entity_id
_entity_poly.type
_entity_poly.pdbx_seq_one_letter_code
_entity_poly.pdbx_strand_id
1 'polypeptide(L)'
;MDFNSIAELERYLMGELQKTMESQVVKEVRDTMRESIVAHVYSFPPSSRYTRRKEQGGLLDYKNMPYKVSRGSNSVAINLKNDTRASTMSFKNVANIVETGKGYTWTTSEYYRKEHMGDPIARKFTMPTAIKLQTSKRHVDALKKGLRNKGITVT
;
A
#
# COMPACT_ATOMS: atom_id res chain seq x y z
N MET A 1 26.68 5.41 23.90
CA MET A 1 26.63 6.03 22.57
C MET A 1 26.61 7.50 22.86
N ASP A 2 27.68 8.17 22.48
CA ASP A 2 28.00 9.47 23.04
C ASP A 2 27.97 10.47 21.89
N PHE A 3 27.35 11.62 22.12
CA PHE A 3 27.13 12.66 21.12
C PHE A 3 27.82 13.93 21.56
N ASN A 4 28.50 14.61 20.63
CA ASN A 4 29.27 15.81 20.94
C ASN A 4 28.41 17.09 20.87
N SER A 5 27.16 16.98 20.41
CA SER A 5 26.22 18.09 20.36
C SER A 5 24.77 17.60 20.23
N ILE A 6 23.81 18.47 20.55
CA ILE A 6 22.38 18.23 20.30
C ILE A 6 22.13 18.00 18.80
N ALA A 7 22.81 18.76 17.94
CA ALA A 7 22.70 18.60 16.49
C ALA A 7 23.19 17.23 15.99
N GLU A 8 24.17 16.61 16.66
CA GLU A 8 24.60 15.25 16.35
C GLU A 8 23.56 14.21 16.78
N LEU A 9 23.00 14.35 17.98
CA LEU A 9 21.91 13.52 18.48
C LEU A 9 20.68 13.59 17.58
N GLU A 10 20.24 14.80 17.18
CA GLU A 10 19.09 15.00 16.30
C GLU A 10 19.30 14.34 14.93
N ARG A 11 20.49 14.48 14.34
CA ARG A 11 20.82 13.83 13.06
C ARG A 11 20.78 12.31 13.19
N TYR A 12 21.30 11.76 14.30
CA TYR A 12 21.25 10.33 14.56
C TYR A 12 19.81 9.83 14.70
N LEU A 13 19.01 10.45 15.57
CA LEU A 13 17.62 10.07 15.79
C LEU A 13 16.79 10.12 14.50
N MET A 14 16.96 11.18 13.70
CA MET A 14 16.28 11.30 12.41
C MET A 14 16.74 10.24 11.40
N GLY A 15 18.02 9.85 11.43
CA GLY A 15 18.54 8.76 10.61
C GLY A 15 17.93 7.41 11.00
N GLU A 16 17.84 7.12 12.29
CA GLU A 16 17.24 5.88 12.78
C GLU A 16 15.72 5.82 12.57
N LEU A 17 15.04 6.96 12.70
CA LEU A 17 13.64 7.13 12.32
C LEU A 17 13.44 6.82 10.83
N GLN A 18 14.23 7.43 9.94
CA GLN A 18 14.11 7.19 8.50
C GLN A 18 14.33 5.72 8.13
N LYS A 19 15.38 5.08 8.67
CA LYS A 19 15.65 3.64 8.45
C LYS A 19 14.51 2.76 8.92
N THR A 20 13.91 3.09 10.06
CA THR A 20 12.76 2.35 10.62
C THR A 20 11.52 2.52 9.75
N MET A 21 11.28 3.73 9.26
CA MET A 21 10.20 4.04 8.34
C MET A 21 10.35 3.25 7.03
N GLU A 22 11.54 3.24 6.43
CA GLU A 22 11.85 2.54 5.17
C GLU A 22 11.77 1.02 5.25
N SER A 23 11.96 0.44 6.45
CA SER A 23 11.95 -1.00 6.64
C SER A 23 10.65 -1.49 7.29
N GLN A 24 10.53 -1.41 8.62
CA GLN A 24 9.39 -2.02 9.33
C GLN A 24 8.06 -1.36 8.98
N VAL A 25 8.02 -0.03 8.92
CA VAL A 25 6.74 0.69 8.71
C VAL A 25 6.26 0.52 7.27
N VAL A 26 7.13 0.66 6.27
CA VAL A 26 6.77 0.40 4.86
C VAL A 26 6.26 -1.02 4.67
N LYS A 27 6.91 -2.02 5.30
CA LYS A 27 6.43 -3.41 5.23
C LYS A 27 5.01 -3.52 5.78
N GLU A 28 4.75 -2.93 6.95
CA GLU A 28 3.45 -2.97 7.61
C GLU A 28 2.34 -2.29 6.78
N VAL A 29 2.65 -1.15 6.16
CA VAL A 29 1.73 -0.43 5.26
C VAL A 29 1.40 -1.29 4.04
N ARG A 30 2.41 -1.94 3.43
CA ARG A 30 2.20 -2.85 2.28
C ARG A 30 1.38 -4.08 2.67
N ASP A 31 1.65 -4.68 3.82
CA ASP A 31 0.90 -5.84 4.31
C ASP A 31 -0.56 -5.48 4.54
N THR A 32 -0.82 -4.34 5.17
CA THR A 32 -2.19 -3.84 5.37
C THR A 32 -2.89 -3.52 4.05
N MET A 33 -2.17 -3.01 3.05
CA MET A 33 -2.71 -2.81 1.70
C MET A 33 -3.06 -4.14 1.03
N ARG A 34 -2.21 -5.16 1.14
CA ARG A 34 -2.49 -6.51 0.61
C ARG A 34 -3.73 -7.11 1.27
N GLU A 35 -3.85 -7.02 2.58
CA GLU A 35 -5.04 -7.47 3.32
C GLU A 35 -6.31 -6.76 2.82
N SER A 36 -6.24 -5.46 2.59
CA SER A 36 -7.36 -4.67 2.07
C SER A 36 -7.71 -5.05 0.63
N ILE A 37 -6.71 -5.30 -0.22
CA ILE A 37 -6.93 -5.81 -1.59
C ILE A 37 -7.58 -7.18 -1.55
N VAL A 38 -7.16 -8.08 -0.65
CA VAL A 38 -7.83 -9.38 -0.51
C VAL A 38 -9.30 -9.19 -0.11
N ALA A 39 -9.56 -8.40 0.93
CA ALA A 39 -10.90 -8.20 1.46
C ALA A 39 -11.87 -7.50 0.50
N HIS A 40 -11.39 -6.52 -0.29
CA HIS A 40 -12.24 -5.66 -1.12
C HIS A 40 -12.15 -5.95 -2.62
N VAL A 41 -11.06 -6.57 -3.08
CA VAL A 41 -10.87 -6.90 -4.51
C VAL A 41 -11.03 -8.40 -4.75
N TYR A 42 -10.34 -9.23 -3.95
CA TYR A 42 -10.26 -10.67 -4.23
C TYR A 42 -11.30 -11.54 -3.52
N SER A 43 -12.07 -10.99 -2.60
CA SER A 43 -13.28 -11.61 -2.07
C SER A 43 -14.35 -11.85 -3.14
N PHE A 44 -14.32 -11.10 -4.24
CA PHE A 44 -15.19 -11.30 -5.39
C PHE A 44 -14.57 -12.30 -6.36
N PRO A 45 -15.30 -13.33 -6.84
CA PRO A 45 -14.77 -14.28 -7.81
C PRO A 45 -14.39 -13.57 -9.13
N PRO A 46 -13.32 -14.02 -9.84
CA PRO A 46 -13.08 -13.61 -11.21
C PRO A 46 -14.11 -14.27 -12.15
N SER A 47 -14.27 -13.72 -13.36
CA SER A 47 -15.00 -14.46 -14.40
C SER A 47 -14.19 -15.68 -14.84
N SER A 48 -14.85 -16.70 -15.38
CA SER A 48 -14.21 -17.93 -15.87
C SER A 48 -13.22 -17.73 -17.03
N ARG A 49 -13.12 -16.50 -17.57
CA ARG A 49 -12.32 -16.18 -18.75
C ARG A 49 -10.89 -15.74 -18.44
N TYR A 50 -10.54 -15.50 -17.18
CA TYR A 50 -9.18 -15.07 -16.83
C TYR A 50 -8.78 -15.46 -15.41
N THR A 51 -7.47 -15.63 -15.21
CA THR A 51 -6.86 -15.83 -13.89
C THR A 51 -6.25 -14.53 -13.40
N ARG A 52 -6.52 -14.17 -12.13
CA ARG A 52 -5.90 -13.00 -11.50
C ARG A 52 -4.45 -13.30 -11.15
N ARG A 53 -3.54 -12.39 -11.51
CA ARG A 53 -2.10 -12.50 -11.25
C ARG A 53 -1.71 -12.52 -9.77
N LYS A 54 -2.52 -11.91 -8.88
CA LYS A 54 -2.26 -11.83 -7.43
C LYS A 54 -0.82 -11.37 -7.11
N GLU A 55 0.03 -12.23 -6.54
CA GLU A 55 1.44 -11.98 -6.21
C GLU A 55 2.39 -12.09 -7.41
N GLN A 56 1.94 -12.63 -8.54
CA GLN A 56 2.74 -12.85 -9.74
C GLN A 56 2.62 -11.64 -10.68
N GLY A 57 3.08 -10.47 -10.21
CA GLY A 57 2.95 -9.20 -10.94
C GLY A 57 1.57 -8.57 -10.88
N GLY A 58 0.66 -9.03 -10.02
CA GLY A 58 -0.68 -8.46 -9.82
C GLY A 58 -0.75 -7.46 -8.66
N LEU A 59 -1.97 -7.16 -8.19
CA LEU A 59 -2.20 -6.17 -7.14
C LEU A 59 -1.56 -6.52 -5.80
N LEU A 60 -1.27 -7.80 -5.52
CA LEU A 60 -0.64 -8.21 -4.26
C LEU A 60 0.89 -8.24 -4.34
N ASP A 61 1.47 -8.10 -5.54
CA ASP A 61 2.91 -8.10 -5.70
C ASP A 61 3.52 -6.81 -5.11
N TYR A 62 4.47 -6.96 -4.18
CA TYR A 62 5.17 -5.81 -3.59
C TYR A 62 5.91 -4.96 -4.64
N LYS A 63 6.33 -5.54 -5.76
CA LYS A 63 6.95 -4.80 -6.87
C LYS A 63 6.02 -3.76 -7.46
N ASN A 64 4.71 -4.00 -7.39
CA ASN A 64 3.67 -3.06 -7.83
C ASN A 64 3.23 -2.11 -6.71
N MET A 65 3.85 -2.13 -5.53
CA MET A 65 3.55 -1.21 -4.44
C MET A 65 4.73 -0.27 -4.17
N PRO A 66 5.18 0.54 -5.16
CA PRO A 66 6.30 1.43 -4.95
C PRO A 66 6.00 2.42 -3.82
N TYR A 67 7.04 2.77 -3.07
CA TYR A 67 6.96 3.74 -1.99
C TYR A 67 8.09 4.76 -2.13
N LYS A 68 7.86 5.93 -1.54
CA LYS A 68 8.87 6.96 -1.33
C LYS A 68 8.84 7.37 0.13
N VAL A 69 9.99 7.34 0.78
CA VAL A 69 10.17 7.95 2.09
C VAL A 69 10.74 9.35 1.88
N SER A 70 10.12 10.35 2.49
CA SER A 70 10.57 11.74 2.42
C SER A 70 10.79 12.29 3.81
N ARG A 71 11.93 12.95 3.99
CA ARG A 71 12.30 13.63 5.22
C ARG A 71 11.94 15.11 5.11
N GLY A 72 11.13 15.60 6.04
CA GLY A 72 10.94 17.02 6.32
C GLY A 72 11.87 17.46 7.45
N SER A 73 11.74 18.72 7.87
CA SER A 73 12.54 19.31 8.94
C SER A 73 12.41 18.50 10.25
N ASN A 74 11.17 18.18 10.63
CA ASN A 74 10.84 17.48 11.88
C ASN A 74 9.94 16.23 11.65
N SER A 75 9.94 15.67 10.45
CA SER A 75 9.05 14.57 10.10
C SER A 75 9.63 13.63 9.05
N VAL A 76 9.13 12.40 9.04
CA VAL A 76 9.36 11.43 7.97
C VAL A 76 8.00 10.96 7.50
N ALA A 77 7.78 10.98 6.18
CA ALA A 77 6.52 10.56 5.57
C ALA A 77 6.76 9.40 4.60
N ILE A 78 5.81 8.46 4.56
CA ILE A 78 5.76 7.38 3.58
C ILE A 78 4.64 7.70 2.59
N ASN A 79 4.99 7.82 1.32
CA ASN A 79 4.04 7.85 0.22
C ASN A 79 4.08 6.49 -0.46
N LEU A 80 2.96 5.77 -0.44
CA LEU A 80 2.84 4.45 -1.05
C LEU A 80 1.65 4.42 -1.99
N LYS A 81 1.82 3.81 -3.16
CA LYS A 81 0.74 3.59 -4.14
C LYS A 81 0.80 2.15 -4.65
N ASN A 82 -0.32 1.66 -5.17
CA ASN A 82 -0.33 0.48 -6.03
C ASN A 82 -0.28 0.94 -7.50
N ASP A 83 0.76 0.55 -8.23
CA ASP A 83 1.00 0.93 -9.63
C ASP A 83 0.93 -0.28 -10.57
N THR A 84 0.08 -1.26 -10.23
CA THR A 84 -0.09 -2.47 -11.06
C THR A 84 -0.52 -2.09 -12.47
N ARG A 85 0.29 -2.49 -13.46
CA ARG A 85 0.00 -2.29 -14.89
C ARG A 85 -0.56 -3.54 -15.54
N ALA A 86 -1.35 -3.35 -16.59
CA ALA A 86 -1.81 -4.45 -17.44
C ALA A 86 -0.60 -5.20 -18.03
N SER A 87 -0.72 -6.51 -18.22
CA SER A 87 0.33 -7.34 -18.83
C SER A 87 0.46 -7.13 -20.35
N THR A 88 -0.49 -6.43 -20.97
CA THR A 88 -0.48 -6.11 -22.39
C THR A 88 0.17 -4.75 -22.63
N MET A 89 0.56 -4.46 -23.89
CA MET A 89 1.12 -3.16 -24.33
C MET A 89 0.23 -1.93 -24.08
N SER A 90 -0.97 -2.12 -23.52
CA SER A 90 -1.89 -1.02 -23.22
C SER A 90 -1.45 -0.14 -22.03
N PHE A 91 -0.45 -0.55 -21.24
CA PHE A 91 0.10 0.15 -20.06
C PHE A 91 -0.95 0.69 -19.05
N LYS A 92 -2.17 0.17 -19.11
CA LYS A 92 -3.29 0.63 -18.29
C LYS A 92 -2.98 0.41 -16.82
N ASN A 93 -3.27 1.41 -15.99
CA ASN A 93 -3.14 1.30 -14.55
C ASN A 93 -4.33 0.48 -14.01
N VAL A 94 -4.09 -0.82 -13.80
CA VAL A 94 -5.08 -1.77 -13.30
C VAL A 94 -5.52 -1.39 -11.89
N ALA A 95 -4.59 -0.94 -11.05
CA ALA A 95 -4.93 -0.49 -9.69
C ALA A 95 -5.95 0.65 -9.71
N ASN A 96 -5.75 1.66 -10.57
CA ASN A 96 -6.68 2.77 -10.73
C ASN A 96 -8.04 2.32 -11.30
N ILE A 97 -8.05 1.44 -12.30
CA ILE A 97 -9.29 0.91 -12.87
C ILE A 97 -10.09 0.15 -11.81
N VAL A 98 -9.42 -0.66 -10.99
CA VAL A 98 -10.05 -1.41 -9.90
C VAL A 98 -10.57 -0.47 -8.81
N GLU A 99 -9.76 0.47 -8.34
CA GLU A 99 -10.12 1.41 -7.27
C GLU A 99 -11.29 2.33 -7.69
N THR A 100 -11.32 2.78 -8.95
CA THR A 100 -12.33 3.74 -9.44
C THR A 100 -13.51 3.11 -10.17
N GLY A 101 -13.38 1.85 -10.61
CA GLY A 101 -14.30 1.20 -11.53
C GLY A 101 -14.20 1.71 -12.98
N LYS A 102 -13.44 2.77 -13.27
CA LYS A 102 -13.40 3.42 -14.59
C LYS A 102 -12.30 2.85 -15.47
N GLY A 103 -12.61 2.59 -16.74
CA GLY A 103 -11.62 2.15 -17.75
C GLY A 103 -11.62 0.65 -18.05
N TYR A 104 -12.56 -0.10 -17.47
CA TYR A 104 -12.87 -1.45 -17.91
C TYR A 104 -13.41 -1.43 -19.35
N THR A 105 -12.86 -2.27 -20.22
CA THR A 105 -13.25 -2.38 -21.64
C THR A 105 -14.42 -3.33 -21.88
N TRP A 106 -14.90 -3.99 -20.84
CA TRP A 106 -15.93 -5.03 -20.88
C TRP A 106 -17.24 -4.57 -20.21
N THR A 107 -17.31 -3.31 -19.78
CA THR A 107 -18.51 -2.70 -19.17
C THR A 107 -19.71 -2.62 -20.11
N THR A 108 -19.47 -2.67 -21.42
CA THR A 108 -20.51 -2.73 -22.46
C THR A 108 -20.95 -4.14 -22.80
N SER A 109 -20.30 -5.18 -22.25
CA SER A 109 -20.69 -6.56 -22.52
C SER A 109 -22.02 -6.90 -21.84
N GLU A 110 -22.87 -7.66 -22.54
CA GLU A 110 -24.17 -8.09 -22.01
C GLU A 110 -24.03 -8.87 -20.68
N TYR A 111 -22.95 -9.64 -20.56
CA TYR A 111 -22.55 -10.37 -19.35
C TYR A 111 -22.30 -9.44 -18.16
N TYR A 112 -21.55 -8.35 -18.38
CA TYR A 112 -21.28 -7.33 -17.35
C TYR A 112 -22.58 -6.67 -16.87
N ARG A 113 -23.47 -6.34 -17.79
CA ARG A 113 -24.78 -5.76 -17.49
C ARG A 113 -25.67 -6.71 -16.68
N LYS A 114 -25.61 -8.02 -16.97
CA LYS A 114 -26.40 -9.06 -16.30
C LYS A 114 -25.86 -9.43 -14.91
N GLU A 115 -24.55 -9.58 -14.74
CA GLU A 115 -23.96 -9.94 -13.43
C GLU A 115 -23.78 -8.76 -12.48
N HIS A 116 -23.67 -7.52 -13.01
CA HIS A 116 -23.26 -6.36 -12.21
C HIS A 116 -24.21 -5.16 -12.36
N MET A 117 -25.43 -5.37 -12.88
CA MET A 117 -26.49 -4.36 -13.00
C MET A 117 -26.06 -3.03 -13.65
N GLY A 118 -24.99 -3.04 -14.47
CA GLY A 118 -24.52 -1.86 -15.20
C GLY A 118 -23.56 -0.93 -14.46
N ASP A 119 -23.23 -1.16 -13.18
CA ASP A 119 -22.35 -0.26 -12.43
C ASP A 119 -20.87 -0.65 -12.53
N PRO A 120 -19.95 0.29 -12.87
CA PRO A 120 -18.51 0.13 -12.66
C PRO A 120 -18.22 -0.15 -11.18
N ILE A 121 -18.01 -1.42 -10.81
CA ILE A 121 -17.76 -1.79 -9.41
C ILE A 121 -16.33 -1.33 -9.03
N ALA A 122 -16.26 -0.10 -8.55
CA ALA A 122 -15.12 0.41 -7.81
C ALA A 122 -14.86 -0.48 -6.59
N ARG A 123 -13.73 -1.18 -6.60
CA ARG A 123 -13.29 -2.00 -5.47
C ARG A 123 -12.22 -1.23 -4.72
N LYS A 124 -12.69 -0.26 -3.92
CA LYS A 124 -11.81 0.62 -3.15
C LYS A 124 -10.97 -0.20 -2.17
N PHE A 125 -9.65 -0.05 -2.21
CA PHE A 125 -8.75 -0.68 -1.26
C PHE A 125 -7.80 0.35 -0.62
N THR A 126 -7.61 1.51 -1.22
CA THR A 126 -6.71 2.56 -0.70
C THR A 126 -7.27 3.22 0.56
N MET A 127 -8.52 3.70 0.52
CA MET A 127 -9.15 4.30 1.71
C MET A 127 -9.36 3.27 2.84
N PRO A 128 -9.83 2.03 2.59
CA PRO A 128 -9.86 0.99 3.62
C PRO A 128 -8.49 0.70 4.23
N THR A 129 -7.41 0.72 3.45
CA THR A 129 -6.04 0.56 3.97
C THR A 129 -5.71 1.66 4.98
N ALA A 130 -5.98 2.93 4.62
CA ALA A 130 -5.71 4.07 5.50
C ALA A 130 -6.51 3.98 6.80
N ILE A 131 -7.81 3.68 6.72
CA ILE A 131 -8.68 3.48 7.89
C ILE A 131 -8.15 2.34 8.76
N LYS A 132 -7.78 1.20 8.17
CA LYS A 132 -7.27 0.05 8.89
C LYS A 132 -5.96 0.35 9.61
N LEU A 133 -5.03 1.07 8.96
CA LEU A 133 -3.81 1.54 9.61
C LEU A 133 -4.12 2.48 10.78
N GLN A 134 -5.02 3.45 10.58
CA GLN A 134 -5.37 4.45 11.60
C GLN A 134 -6.05 3.83 12.82
N THR A 135 -6.93 2.86 12.62
CA THR A 135 -7.70 2.20 13.67
C THR A 135 -6.88 1.14 14.40
N SER A 136 -6.14 0.29 13.67
CA SER A 136 -5.34 -0.79 14.26
C SER A 136 -4.03 -0.33 14.89
N LYS A 137 -3.54 0.86 14.53
CA LYS A 137 -2.23 1.41 14.96
C LYS A 137 -1.02 0.54 14.61
N ARG A 138 -1.16 -0.49 13.76
CA ARG A 138 -0.06 -1.40 13.37
C ARG A 138 1.19 -0.68 12.86
N HIS A 139 1.03 0.41 12.10
CA HIS A 139 2.15 1.24 11.64
C HIS A 139 2.91 1.96 12.79
N VAL A 140 2.20 2.39 13.83
CA VAL A 140 2.79 2.97 15.04
C VAL A 140 3.54 1.89 15.83
N ASP A 141 2.94 0.71 15.97
CA ASP A 141 3.58 -0.41 16.66
C ASP A 141 4.83 -0.89 15.93
N ALA A 142 4.78 -0.95 14.59
CA ALA A 142 5.94 -1.25 13.75
C ALA A 142 7.06 -0.21 13.94
N LEU A 143 6.71 1.08 14.02
CA LEU A 143 7.66 2.16 14.30
C LEU A 143 8.29 2.00 15.69
N LYS A 144 7.48 1.88 16.74
CA LYS A 144 7.95 1.71 18.12
C LYS A 144 8.85 0.50 18.27
N LYS A 145 8.45 -0.64 17.67
CA LYS A 145 9.26 -1.87 17.66
C LYS A 145 10.58 -1.68 16.93
N GLY A 146 10.58 -1.05 15.76
CA GLY A 146 11.80 -0.82 14.99
C GLY A 146 12.78 0.11 15.69
N LEU A 147 12.29 1.19 16.31
CA LEU A 147 13.12 2.09 17.13
C LEU A 147 13.66 1.40 18.39
N ARG A 148 12.84 0.60 19.07
CA ARG A 148 13.28 -0.17 20.25
C ARG A 148 14.42 -1.13 19.91
N ASN A 149 14.35 -1.79 18.75
CA ASN A 149 15.43 -2.66 18.27
C ASN A 149 16.75 -1.92 17.99
N LYS A 150 16.69 -0.59 17.88
CA LYS A 150 17.84 0.31 17.72
C LYS A 150 18.27 0.97 19.03
N GLY A 151 17.73 0.53 20.17
CA GLY A 151 18.01 1.11 21.48
C GLY A 151 17.25 2.41 21.79
N ILE A 152 16.33 2.83 20.92
CA ILE A 152 15.53 4.05 21.10
C ILE A 152 14.15 3.68 21.63
N THR A 153 13.88 4.02 22.87
CA THR A 153 12.56 3.75 23.48
C THR A 153 11.64 4.95 23.31
N VAL A 154 10.48 4.71 22.69
CA VAL A 154 9.40 5.69 22.55
C VAL A 154 8.18 5.16 23.32
N THR A 155 7.70 5.94 24.28
CA THR A 155 6.53 5.63 25.11
C THR A 155 5.23 5.97 24.39
#